data_AF-A0A3L8SRY8-F1
#
_entry.id   AF-A0A3L8SRY8-F1
#
_cell.length_a   1.000
_cell.length_b   1.000
_cell.length_c   1.000
_cell.angle_alpha   90.00
_cell.angle_beta   90.00
_cell.angle_gamma   90.00
#
_symmetry.space_group_name_H-M   'P 1'
#
loop_
_entity.id
_entity.type
_entity.pdbx_description
1 polymer ?
#
loop_
_entity_poly.entity_id
_entity_poly.type
_entity_poly.pdbx_seq_one_letter_code
_entity_poly.pdbx_strand_id
1 'polypeptide(L)'
;MARGLLAAAALLGFLQASSSFEVKDSSGKVCIIADLTVAFSVEYKTNVQKEFAHFFLPQNASVDSQSSCGRDNTSHPILVLDFGGGHSLSLNFSESADKYQVEELVFHYNLSDATLFPNSTTGGMKTVSHKSIIQAHMGTKYRCINSKHINMKNANVTFSNVTLEAYLTNGTFSVNKTECAEDRVSTTTMVPTTPKQTTSQSPTTVPAPTSPPNPAVGKYNVTGPNGTCVLAYMGLQLNITYQQKDEKMGLDLLNFIPHNTTSSGRCDNTSALLNLTFEKTRVIFQFALNASAEKFFLQGVSVSTTLPSEAKNPKFEATNNSMSELKASVGNSYKCSSEENLQVTDQALVNVFNVQVQIFKIDGDKFGPVEECLLDENNMLIPIIVGAALAGLVLIVLIAYLIGRKRSHAGYQTI
;
A
#
# COMPACT_ATOMS: atom_id res chain seq x y z
N MET A 1 -19.58 -31.79 41.40
CA MET A 1 -18.45 -31.16 40.70
C MET A 1 -18.66 -31.36 39.20
N ALA A 2 -19.03 -30.31 38.46
CA ALA A 2 -18.90 -30.25 37.01
C ALA A 2 -19.00 -28.78 36.63
N ARG A 3 -17.85 -28.15 36.44
CA ARG A 3 -17.70 -26.79 35.92
C ARG A 3 -16.90 -26.88 34.63
N GLY A 4 -17.42 -26.22 33.59
CA GLY A 4 -16.64 -25.69 32.47
C GLY A 4 -16.50 -26.63 31.28
N LEU A 5 -17.07 -26.22 30.15
CA LEU A 5 -16.25 -25.56 29.14
C LEU A 5 -17.12 -24.57 28.34
N LEU A 6 -16.66 -23.33 28.36
CA LEU A 6 -17.16 -22.19 27.62
C LEU A 6 -16.72 -22.26 26.16
N ALA A 7 -17.53 -21.60 25.34
CA ALA A 7 -17.34 -21.29 23.95
C ALA A 7 -15.97 -20.67 23.62
N ALA A 8 -15.43 -21.05 22.47
CA ALA A 8 -14.42 -20.30 21.73
C ALA A 8 -14.65 -20.53 20.22
N ALA A 9 -15.69 -19.89 19.66
CA ALA A 9 -15.74 -19.62 18.24
C ALA A 9 -15.03 -18.28 18.03
N ALA A 10 -13.71 -18.37 17.83
CA ALA A 10 -12.84 -17.22 17.63
C ALA A 10 -13.06 -16.61 16.25
N LEU A 11 -13.05 -15.27 16.26
CA LEU A 11 -13.04 -14.36 15.13
C LEU A 11 -12.08 -14.80 14.01
N LEU A 12 -12.64 -15.11 12.84
CA LEU A 12 -11.91 -15.10 11.57
C LEU A 12 -11.69 -13.63 11.18
N GLY A 13 -10.52 -13.09 11.54
CA GLY A 13 -10.00 -11.89 10.89
C GLY A 13 -9.66 -12.24 9.44
N PHE A 14 -10.37 -11.63 8.49
CA PHE A 14 -10.09 -11.79 7.07
C PHE A 14 -8.70 -11.18 6.75
N LEU A 15 -7.69 -12.04 6.61
CA LEU A 15 -6.50 -11.75 5.81
C LEU A 15 -6.97 -11.43 4.39
N GLN A 16 -6.80 -10.20 3.91
CA GLN A 16 -7.05 -9.91 2.49
C GLN A 16 -5.87 -10.40 1.66
N ALA A 17 -5.98 -11.64 1.18
CA ALA A 17 -5.13 -12.18 0.12
C ALA A 17 -5.48 -11.51 -1.23
N SER A 18 -4.51 -11.43 -2.13
CA SER A 18 -4.74 -11.03 -3.53
C SER A 18 -5.72 -11.99 -4.20
N SER A 19 -6.75 -11.46 -4.86
CA SER A 19 -7.72 -12.26 -5.60
C SER A 19 -7.19 -12.57 -6.99
N SER A 20 -7.33 -13.83 -7.42
CA SER A 20 -6.83 -14.31 -8.72
C SER A 20 -7.96 -14.45 -9.72
N PHE A 21 -7.73 -13.97 -10.95
CA PHE A 21 -8.71 -13.92 -12.03
C PHE A 21 -8.11 -14.43 -13.33
N GLU A 22 -8.87 -15.23 -14.07
CA GLU A 22 -8.48 -15.79 -15.37
C GLU A 22 -9.54 -15.47 -16.43
N VAL A 23 -9.10 -14.97 -17.60
CA VAL A 23 -9.97 -14.83 -18.78
C VAL A 23 -9.60 -15.93 -19.78
N LYS A 24 -10.61 -16.66 -20.24
CA LYS A 24 -10.48 -17.77 -21.19
C LYS A 24 -11.22 -17.46 -22.48
N ASP A 25 -10.66 -17.90 -23.60
CA ASP A 25 -11.36 -17.85 -24.88
C ASP A 25 -12.38 -19.00 -25.00
N SER A 26 -13.11 -19.04 -26.11
CA SER A 26 -14.10 -20.09 -26.39
C SER A 26 -13.51 -21.49 -26.52
N SER A 27 -12.18 -21.61 -26.71
CA SER A 27 -11.46 -22.89 -26.73
C SER A 27 -10.98 -23.33 -25.34
N GLY A 28 -11.15 -22.48 -24.31
CA GLY A 28 -10.69 -22.71 -22.95
C GLY A 28 -9.25 -22.28 -22.68
N LYS A 29 -8.59 -21.63 -23.65
CA LYS A 29 -7.22 -21.13 -23.50
C LYS A 29 -7.24 -19.81 -22.72
N VAL A 30 -6.38 -19.72 -21.70
CA VAL A 30 -6.24 -18.52 -20.87
C VAL A 30 -5.42 -17.46 -21.60
N CYS A 31 -5.93 -16.23 -21.65
CA CYS A 31 -5.32 -15.09 -22.32
C CYS A 31 -4.99 -13.93 -21.38
N ILE A 32 -5.62 -13.86 -20.20
CA ILE A 32 -5.31 -12.92 -19.12
C ILE A 32 -5.25 -13.70 -17.81
N ILE A 33 -4.24 -13.44 -17.00
CA ILE A 33 -4.18 -13.84 -15.59
C ILE A 33 -3.87 -12.60 -14.76
N ALA A 34 -4.66 -12.35 -13.74
CA ALA A 34 -4.53 -11.19 -12.86
C ALA A 34 -4.71 -11.57 -11.40
N ASP A 35 -3.66 -11.39 -10.61
CA ASP A 35 -3.69 -11.42 -9.15
C ASP A 35 -3.68 -9.98 -8.65
N LEU A 36 -4.76 -9.53 -8.02
CA LEU A 36 -4.98 -8.12 -7.70
C LEU A 36 -5.39 -7.92 -6.24
N THR A 37 -4.82 -6.90 -5.61
CA THR A 37 -5.36 -6.28 -4.39
C THR A 37 -5.73 -4.85 -4.73
N VAL A 38 -7.02 -4.51 -4.62
CA VAL A 38 -7.53 -3.20 -5.05
C VAL A 38 -8.35 -2.57 -3.92
N ALA A 39 -8.08 -1.30 -3.64
CA ALA A 39 -8.85 -0.46 -2.73
C ALA A 39 -9.52 0.68 -3.50
N PHE A 40 -10.75 0.99 -3.14
CA PHE A 40 -11.57 2.03 -3.73
C PHE A 40 -11.87 3.10 -2.70
N SER A 41 -11.85 4.35 -3.13
CA SER A 41 -12.28 5.51 -2.36
C SER A 41 -13.20 6.35 -3.23
N VAL A 42 -14.48 6.46 -2.87
CA VAL A 42 -15.50 7.13 -3.70
C VAL A 42 -16.12 8.28 -2.93
N GLU A 43 -16.08 9.47 -3.53
CA GLU A 43 -16.79 10.65 -3.01
C GLU A 43 -18.26 10.60 -3.46
N TYR A 44 -19.20 10.68 -2.50
CA TYR A 44 -20.64 10.72 -2.78
C TYR A 44 -21.36 11.77 -1.93
N LYS A 45 -22.58 12.12 -2.34
CA LYS A 45 -23.40 13.15 -1.67
C LYS A 45 -24.48 12.50 -0.80
N THR A 46 -24.64 13.00 0.42
CA THR A 46 -25.77 12.70 1.29
C THR A 46 -26.67 13.93 1.44
N ASN A 47 -27.77 13.81 2.20
CA ASN A 47 -28.67 14.93 2.49
C ASN A 47 -28.01 16.02 3.36
N VAL A 48 -26.89 15.68 4.02
CA VAL A 48 -26.24 16.54 5.02
C VAL A 48 -24.96 17.14 4.45
N GLN A 49 -24.15 16.34 3.74
CA GLN A 49 -22.84 16.77 3.25
C GLN A 49 -22.29 15.81 2.17
N LYS A 50 -21.05 16.05 1.73
CA LYS A 50 -20.29 15.07 0.94
C LYS A 50 -19.57 14.09 1.88
N GLU A 51 -19.55 12.82 1.51
CA GLU A 51 -18.92 11.73 2.25
C GLU A 51 -18.00 10.90 1.33
N PHE A 52 -17.13 10.10 1.94
CA PHE A 52 -16.25 9.17 1.25
C PHE A 52 -16.54 7.74 1.69
N ALA A 53 -16.74 6.84 0.73
CA ALA A 53 -16.82 5.41 0.95
C ALA A 53 -15.46 4.78 0.64
N HIS A 54 -14.94 4.01 1.59
CA HIS A 54 -13.71 3.24 1.43
C HIS A 54 -14.01 1.75 1.52
N PHE A 55 -13.63 1.00 0.50
CA PHE A 55 -13.83 -0.45 0.47
C PHE A 55 -12.78 -1.11 -0.43
N PHE A 56 -12.67 -2.43 -0.31
CA PHE A 56 -11.72 -3.22 -1.07
C PHE A 56 -12.44 -4.08 -2.10
N LEU A 57 -11.72 -4.50 -3.13
CA LEU A 57 -12.20 -5.56 -4.03
C LEU A 57 -12.46 -6.81 -3.19
N PRO A 58 -13.72 -7.28 -3.11
CA PRO A 58 -14.04 -8.36 -2.20
C PRO A 58 -13.59 -9.72 -2.77
N GLN A 59 -13.44 -10.71 -1.90
CA GLN A 59 -12.98 -12.04 -2.31
C GLN A 59 -13.98 -12.80 -3.20
N ASN A 60 -15.25 -12.40 -3.19
CA ASN A 60 -16.30 -12.95 -4.04
C ASN A 60 -16.40 -12.24 -5.41
N ALA A 61 -15.48 -11.31 -5.72
CA ALA A 61 -15.39 -10.73 -7.05
C ALA A 61 -15.18 -11.84 -8.09
N SER A 62 -15.75 -11.66 -9.29
CA SER A 62 -15.72 -12.64 -10.35
C SER A 62 -15.48 -11.99 -11.70
N VAL A 63 -14.99 -12.79 -12.66
CA VAL A 63 -14.78 -12.34 -14.04
C VAL A 63 -16.15 -12.23 -14.72
N ASP A 64 -16.53 -11.02 -15.12
CA ASP A 64 -17.80 -10.77 -15.80
C ASP A 64 -17.76 -11.29 -17.25
N SER A 65 -18.95 -11.58 -17.78
CA SER A 65 -19.17 -12.06 -19.15
C SER A 65 -18.68 -11.11 -20.25
N GLN A 66 -18.47 -9.82 -19.94
CA GLN A 66 -17.87 -8.85 -20.86
C GLN A 66 -16.35 -9.00 -21.00
N SER A 67 -15.71 -9.78 -20.12
CA SER A 67 -14.28 -10.09 -20.25
C SER A 67 -14.04 -10.91 -21.51
N SER A 68 -12.94 -10.61 -22.22
CA SER A 68 -12.65 -11.22 -23.51
C SER A 68 -11.15 -11.29 -23.75
N CYS A 69 -10.73 -12.31 -24.50
CA CYS A 69 -9.37 -12.43 -24.98
C CYS A 69 -9.07 -11.53 -26.18
N GLY A 70 -10.05 -10.77 -26.66
CA GLY A 70 -9.94 -10.07 -27.93
C GLY A 70 -9.92 -11.04 -29.10
N ARG A 71 -9.64 -10.52 -30.30
CA ARG A 71 -9.54 -11.29 -31.53
C ARG A 71 -8.38 -10.73 -32.33
N ASP A 72 -7.45 -11.61 -32.73
CA ASP A 72 -6.19 -11.25 -33.39
C ASP A 72 -6.38 -10.09 -34.38
N ASN A 73 -5.68 -8.97 -34.13
CA ASN A 73 -5.66 -7.73 -34.92
C ASN A 73 -6.98 -6.93 -35.05
N THR A 74 -8.06 -7.28 -34.35
CA THR A 74 -9.35 -6.56 -34.44
C THR A 74 -9.90 -6.07 -33.10
N SER A 75 -9.57 -6.75 -32.00
CA SER A 75 -9.91 -6.28 -30.66
C SER A 75 -8.89 -6.75 -29.63
N HIS A 76 -8.62 -5.90 -28.65
CA HIS A 76 -7.70 -6.23 -27.56
C HIS A 76 -8.41 -6.95 -26.42
N PRO A 77 -7.65 -7.68 -25.57
CA PRO A 77 -8.19 -8.30 -24.37
C PRO A 77 -8.79 -7.28 -23.40
N ILE A 78 -9.81 -7.70 -22.66
CA ILE A 78 -10.47 -6.91 -21.63
C ILE A 78 -10.72 -7.82 -20.43
N LEU A 79 -10.38 -7.35 -19.24
CA LEU A 79 -10.75 -7.98 -17.97
C LEU A 79 -11.78 -7.11 -17.27
N VAL A 80 -12.99 -7.63 -17.06
CA VAL A 80 -14.04 -6.98 -16.27
C VAL A 80 -14.28 -7.79 -15.01
N LEU A 81 -14.10 -7.16 -13.85
CA LEU A 81 -14.35 -7.75 -12.54
C LEU A 81 -15.69 -7.24 -12.02
N ASP A 82 -16.66 -8.12 -11.86
CA ASP A 82 -17.91 -7.83 -11.15
C ASP A 82 -17.79 -8.24 -9.68
N PHE A 83 -18.24 -7.38 -8.79
CA PHE A 83 -18.21 -7.64 -7.35
C PHE A 83 -19.53 -7.34 -6.65
N GLY A 84 -20.64 -7.51 -7.38
CA GLY A 84 -22.00 -7.35 -6.85
C GLY A 84 -22.42 -5.90 -6.66
N GLY A 85 -23.67 -5.69 -6.27
CA GLY A 85 -24.23 -4.35 -6.02
C GLY A 85 -24.34 -3.43 -7.25
N GLY A 86 -23.94 -3.91 -8.44
CA GLY A 86 -23.80 -3.09 -9.65
C GLY A 86 -22.45 -2.39 -9.77
N HIS A 87 -21.41 -2.88 -9.07
CA HIS A 87 -20.06 -2.36 -9.14
C HIS A 87 -19.16 -3.26 -9.99
N SER A 88 -18.34 -2.66 -10.87
CA SER A 88 -17.36 -3.41 -11.65
C SER A 88 -16.10 -2.61 -11.96
N LEU A 89 -14.98 -3.30 -12.12
CA LEU A 89 -13.69 -2.73 -12.51
C LEU A 89 -13.21 -3.37 -13.82
N SER A 90 -13.03 -2.57 -14.87
CA SER A 90 -12.53 -3.01 -16.18
C SER A 90 -11.09 -2.57 -16.41
N LEU A 91 -10.23 -3.49 -16.85
CA LEU A 91 -8.91 -3.24 -17.38
C LEU A 91 -8.93 -3.52 -18.88
N ASN A 92 -8.85 -2.46 -19.69
CA ASN A 92 -8.82 -2.55 -21.14
C ASN A 92 -7.35 -2.58 -21.57
N PHE A 93 -6.94 -3.64 -22.26
CA PHE A 93 -5.56 -3.79 -22.68
C PHE A 93 -5.33 -3.21 -24.07
N SER A 94 -4.08 -2.83 -24.33
CA SER A 94 -3.58 -2.62 -25.69
C SER A 94 -2.17 -3.17 -25.81
N GLU A 95 -1.74 -3.40 -27.04
CA GLU A 95 -0.41 -3.90 -27.35
C GLU A 95 0.30 -3.05 -28.39
N SER A 96 1.62 -3.12 -28.32
CA SER A 96 2.57 -2.59 -29.28
C SER A 96 3.60 -3.69 -29.59
N ALA A 97 4.55 -3.43 -30.49
CA ALA A 97 5.48 -4.45 -30.96
C ALA A 97 6.28 -5.16 -29.84
N ASP A 98 6.57 -4.48 -28.72
CA ASP A 98 7.39 -5.01 -27.63
C ASP A 98 6.71 -5.00 -26.25
N LYS A 99 5.51 -4.44 -26.12
CA LYS A 99 4.84 -4.21 -24.82
C LYS A 99 3.33 -4.37 -24.88
N TYR A 100 2.74 -4.79 -23.77
CA TYR A 100 1.32 -4.60 -23.49
C TYR A 100 1.16 -3.58 -22.37
N GLN A 101 0.01 -2.92 -22.36
CA GLN A 101 -0.37 -2.00 -21.30
C GLN A 101 -1.85 -2.09 -21.00
N VAL A 102 -2.23 -1.66 -19.81
CA VAL A 102 -3.62 -1.31 -19.49
C VAL A 102 -3.84 0.08 -20.07
N GLU A 103 -4.50 0.18 -21.22
CA GLU A 103 -4.76 1.44 -21.90
C GLU A 103 -5.75 2.30 -21.12
N GLU A 104 -6.81 1.67 -20.63
CA GLU A 104 -7.87 2.34 -19.90
C GLU A 104 -8.37 1.48 -18.76
N LEU A 105 -8.45 2.10 -17.58
CA LEU A 105 -9.15 1.56 -16.43
C LEU A 105 -10.54 2.20 -16.37
N VAL A 106 -11.59 1.40 -16.24
CA VAL A 106 -12.97 1.88 -16.10
C VAL A 106 -13.55 1.33 -14.81
N PHE A 107 -14.05 2.21 -13.96
CA PHE A 107 -14.69 1.83 -12.71
C PHE A 107 -16.17 2.23 -12.73
N HIS A 108 -17.02 1.22 -12.59
CA HIS A 108 -18.45 1.36 -12.42
C HIS A 108 -18.82 1.17 -10.95
N TYR A 109 -19.59 2.11 -10.41
CA TYR A 109 -20.14 1.99 -9.06
C TYR A 109 -21.59 2.45 -9.00
N ASN A 110 -22.39 1.76 -8.21
CA ASN A 110 -23.80 2.04 -8.03
C ASN A 110 -24.04 2.79 -6.71
N LEU A 111 -24.32 4.09 -6.80
CA LEU A 111 -24.62 4.93 -5.64
C LEU A 111 -25.96 4.61 -4.97
N SER A 112 -26.77 3.72 -5.55
CA SER A 112 -27.98 3.19 -4.91
C SER A 112 -27.70 2.01 -3.98
N ASP A 113 -26.48 1.47 -3.95
CA ASP A 113 -26.09 0.42 -3.02
C ASP A 113 -25.93 1.00 -1.61
N ALA A 114 -26.98 0.87 -0.80
CA ALA A 114 -27.01 1.38 0.56
C ALA A 114 -25.98 0.72 1.51
N THR A 115 -25.39 -0.42 1.12
CA THR A 115 -24.37 -1.08 1.94
C THR A 115 -23.02 -0.37 1.89
N LEU A 116 -22.67 0.20 0.72
CA LEU A 116 -21.45 0.98 0.52
C LEU A 116 -21.70 2.50 0.56
N PHE A 117 -22.91 2.93 0.18
CA PHE A 117 -23.29 4.34 0.04
C PHE A 117 -24.56 4.67 0.85
N PRO A 118 -24.51 4.59 2.19
CA PRO A 118 -25.68 4.88 3.02
C PRO A 118 -26.12 6.34 2.84
N ASN A 119 -27.44 6.55 2.75
CA ASN A 119 -28.05 7.88 2.62
C ASN A 119 -27.62 8.70 1.38
N SER A 120 -27.14 8.03 0.32
CA SER A 120 -26.80 8.66 -0.96
C SER A 120 -28.02 9.38 -1.58
N THR A 121 -27.84 10.63 -1.98
CA THR A 121 -28.88 11.46 -2.62
C THR A 121 -28.81 11.45 -4.13
N THR A 122 -27.65 11.14 -4.68
CA THR A 122 -27.41 10.96 -6.11
C THR A 122 -27.39 9.47 -6.42
N GLY A 123 -28.55 8.83 -6.42
CA GLY A 123 -28.67 7.40 -6.76
C GLY A 123 -28.24 7.10 -8.20
N GLY A 124 -28.09 5.80 -8.49
CA GLY A 124 -27.82 5.27 -9.82
C GLY A 124 -26.35 4.95 -10.10
N MET A 125 -26.12 4.39 -11.28
CA MET A 125 -24.82 3.93 -11.74
C MET A 125 -23.94 5.09 -12.19
N LYS A 126 -22.68 5.07 -11.78
CA LYS A 126 -21.63 6.03 -12.16
C LYS A 126 -20.50 5.29 -12.84
N THR A 127 -19.91 5.95 -13.83
CA THR A 127 -18.77 5.47 -14.58
C THR A 127 -17.67 6.51 -14.52
N VAL A 128 -16.47 6.10 -14.12
CA VAL A 128 -15.26 6.89 -14.24
C VAL A 128 -14.21 6.09 -14.98
N SER A 129 -13.38 6.76 -15.78
CA SER A 129 -12.27 6.12 -16.48
C SER A 129 -11.00 6.94 -16.41
N HIS A 130 -9.86 6.26 -16.53
CA HIS A 130 -8.54 6.86 -16.50
C HIS A 130 -7.56 6.03 -17.32
N LYS A 131 -6.62 6.68 -18.02
CA LYS A 131 -5.56 5.98 -18.72
C LYS A 131 -4.54 5.46 -17.72
N SER A 132 -4.27 4.15 -17.73
CA SER A 132 -3.32 3.57 -16.80
C SER A 132 -1.90 3.62 -17.34
N ILE A 133 -0.93 3.62 -16.42
CA ILE A 133 0.50 3.51 -16.72
C ILE A 133 1.05 2.11 -16.40
N ILE A 134 0.16 1.14 -16.16
CA ILE A 134 0.54 -0.27 -16.00
C ILE A 134 0.93 -0.80 -17.37
N GLN A 135 2.22 -1.15 -17.54
CA GLN A 135 2.77 -1.66 -18.78
C GLN A 135 3.86 -2.69 -18.50
N ALA A 136 4.01 -3.66 -19.39
CA ALA A 136 5.06 -4.67 -19.33
C ALA A 136 5.49 -5.11 -20.72
N HIS A 137 6.68 -5.70 -20.80
CA HIS A 137 7.16 -6.29 -22.05
C HIS A 137 6.33 -7.53 -22.42
N MET A 138 6.14 -7.72 -23.72
CA MET A 138 5.53 -8.94 -24.27
C MET A 138 6.24 -10.20 -23.74
N GLY A 139 5.45 -11.21 -23.34
CA GLY A 139 5.98 -12.46 -22.79
C GLY A 139 6.65 -12.33 -21.40
N THR A 140 6.25 -11.32 -20.62
CA THR A 140 6.66 -11.17 -19.22
C THR A 140 5.44 -10.90 -18.36
N LYS A 141 5.46 -11.37 -17.10
CA LYS A 141 4.45 -10.97 -16.12
C LYS A 141 4.77 -9.60 -15.53
N TYR A 142 3.81 -8.71 -15.48
CA TYR A 142 3.92 -7.49 -14.70
C TYR A 142 3.85 -7.82 -13.20
N ARG A 143 4.75 -7.27 -12.40
CA ARG A 143 4.75 -7.42 -10.93
C ARG A 143 4.90 -6.05 -10.27
N CYS A 144 3.99 -5.74 -9.35
CA CYS A 144 4.05 -4.53 -8.53
C CYS A 144 3.53 -4.80 -7.12
N ILE A 145 4.43 -4.90 -6.14
CA ILE A 145 4.14 -5.11 -4.73
C ILE A 145 3.65 -3.80 -4.10
N ASN A 146 4.37 -2.71 -4.35
CA ASN A 146 4.07 -1.40 -3.80
C ASN A 146 2.77 -0.82 -4.34
N SER A 147 2.14 0.04 -3.52
CA SER A 147 0.86 0.62 -3.86
C SER A 147 0.97 1.63 -4.99
N LYS A 148 0.01 1.57 -5.91
CA LYS A 148 -0.10 2.43 -7.08
C LYS A 148 -1.48 3.06 -7.10
N HIS A 149 -1.52 4.38 -6.94
CA HIS A 149 -2.75 5.14 -6.82
C HIS A 149 -3.16 5.73 -8.18
N ILE A 150 -4.43 5.59 -8.53
CA ILE A 150 -5.03 6.09 -9.77
C ILE A 150 -6.22 6.97 -9.40
N ASN A 151 -6.14 8.27 -9.69
CA ASN A 151 -7.22 9.22 -9.44
C ASN A 151 -8.16 9.31 -10.66
N MET A 152 -9.45 9.07 -10.43
CA MET A 152 -10.50 9.00 -11.45
C MET A 152 -11.63 9.99 -11.15
N LYS A 153 -11.31 11.28 -11.08
CA LYS A 153 -12.25 12.40 -10.80
C LYS A 153 -12.88 12.30 -9.40
N ASN A 154 -13.97 11.54 -9.27
CA ASN A 154 -14.77 11.43 -8.04
C ASN A 154 -14.54 10.09 -7.33
N ALA A 155 -13.68 9.23 -7.87
CA ALA A 155 -13.25 8.00 -7.24
C ALA A 155 -11.74 7.81 -7.43
N ASN A 156 -11.11 7.19 -6.45
CA ASN A 156 -9.71 6.79 -6.49
C ASN A 156 -9.62 5.27 -6.39
N VAL A 157 -8.73 4.68 -7.17
CA VAL A 157 -8.45 3.24 -7.20
C VAL A 157 -6.99 3.05 -6.84
N THR A 158 -6.71 2.24 -5.83
CA THR A 158 -5.35 1.91 -5.39
C THR A 158 -5.09 0.45 -5.62
N PHE A 159 -4.10 0.15 -6.47
CA PHE A 159 -3.61 -1.20 -6.69
C PHE A 159 -2.45 -1.48 -5.74
N SER A 160 -2.36 -2.69 -5.21
CA SER A 160 -1.19 -3.18 -4.46
C SER A 160 -1.03 -4.67 -4.70
N ASN A 161 0.18 -5.20 -4.52
CA ASN A 161 0.48 -6.61 -4.73
C ASN A 161 -0.14 -7.20 -6.03
N VAL A 162 0.10 -6.52 -7.14
CA VAL A 162 -0.37 -6.87 -8.48
C VAL A 162 0.59 -7.85 -9.13
N THR A 163 0.06 -8.94 -9.65
CA THR A 163 0.71 -9.76 -10.69
C THR A 163 -0.24 -9.87 -11.87
N LEU A 164 0.18 -9.41 -13.04
CA LEU A 164 -0.73 -9.30 -14.19
C LEU A 164 -0.03 -9.67 -15.49
N GLU A 165 -0.68 -10.49 -16.30
CA GLU A 165 -0.22 -10.78 -17.65
C GLU A 165 -1.42 -10.87 -18.59
N ALA A 166 -1.27 -10.29 -19.77
CA ALA A 166 -2.22 -10.34 -20.86
C ALA A 166 -1.52 -10.90 -22.11
N TYR A 167 -2.31 -11.31 -23.11
CA TYR A 167 -1.81 -11.91 -24.35
C TYR A 167 -1.04 -13.23 -24.13
N LEU A 168 -1.48 -14.02 -23.15
CA LEU A 168 -0.82 -15.30 -22.82
C LEU A 168 -0.94 -16.31 -23.97
N THR A 169 0.18 -16.97 -24.28
CA THR A 169 0.21 -18.10 -25.22
C THR A 169 0.17 -19.45 -24.52
N ASN A 170 0.74 -19.55 -23.32
CA ASN A 170 0.98 -20.81 -22.60
C ASN A 170 -0.01 -21.04 -21.45
N GLY A 171 -1.01 -20.16 -21.29
CA GLY A 171 -2.06 -20.26 -20.27
C GLY A 171 -1.60 -20.20 -18.82
N THR A 172 -0.34 -19.81 -18.58
CA THR A 172 0.27 -19.64 -17.26
C THR A 172 1.18 -18.41 -17.29
N PHE A 173 1.41 -17.79 -16.13
CA PHE A 173 2.32 -16.65 -16.04
C PHE A 173 3.70 -16.97 -16.62
N SER A 174 4.23 -16.02 -17.38
CA SER A 174 5.59 -16.04 -17.87
C SER A 174 6.61 -16.14 -16.73
N VAL A 175 7.70 -16.84 -17.04
CA VAL A 175 8.82 -17.01 -16.10
C VAL A 175 9.50 -15.66 -15.86
N ASN A 176 9.71 -14.90 -16.93
CA ASN A 176 10.28 -13.56 -16.89
C ASN A 176 9.26 -12.55 -16.36
N LYS A 177 9.75 -11.52 -15.67
CA LYS A 177 8.92 -10.46 -15.08
C LYS A 177 9.35 -9.08 -15.54
N THR A 178 8.38 -8.19 -15.71
CA THR A 178 8.57 -6.75 -15.75
C THR A 178 8.13 -6.17 -14.41
N GLU A 179 9.08 -5.60 -13.67
CA GLU A 179 8.78 -4.94 -12.39
C GLU A 179 8.36 -3.50 -12.61
N CYS A 180 7.38 -3.06 -11.83
CA CYS A 180 6.95 -1.66 -11.82
C CYS A 180 8.04 -0.75 -11.26
N ALA A 181 7.94 0.54 -11.57
CA ALA A 181 8.90 1.54 -11.07
C ALA A 181 8.86 1.63 -9.54
N GLU A 182 7.70 1.41 -8.95
CA GLU A 182 7.44 1.48 -7.52
C GLU A 182 8.20 0.38 -6.75
N ASP A 183 8.44 -0.79 -7.35
CA ASP A 183 9.15 -1.92 -6.73
C ASP A 183 10.67 -1.86 -6.90
N ARG A 184 11.18 -0.95 -7.74
CA ARG A 184 12.61 -0.84 -8.03
C ARG A 184 13.36 -0.10 -6.92
N VAL A 185 13.40 -0.70 -5.73
CA VAL A 185 14.23 -0.30 -4.59
C VAL A 185 15.38 -1.30 -4.44
N SER A 186 16.62 -0.82 -4.49
CA SER A 186 17.84 -1.64 -4.49
C SER A 186 17.95 -2.51 -3.23
N THR A 187 17.98 -3.83 -3.45
CA THR A 187 18.26 -4.84 -2.44
C THR A 187 19.71 -4.69 -1.97
N THR A 188 19.94 -4.06 -0.82
CA THR A 188 21.26 -4.10 -0.17
C THR A 188 21.26 -5.27 0.80
N THR A 189 21.77 -6.42 0.32
CA THR A 189 21.94 -7.64 1.10
C THR A 189 22.92 -7.38 2.26
N MET A 190 22.42 -7.36 3.49
CA MET A 190 23.26 -7.40 4.69
C MET A 190 23.86 -8.80 4.85
N VAL A 191 25.19 -8.92 4.72
CA VAL A 191 25.94 -10.11 5.12
C VAL A 191 26.67 -9.81 6.44
N PRO A 192 26.64 -10.69 7.45
CA PRO A 192 27.31 -10.45 8.74
C PRO A 192 28.84 -10.51 8.59
N THR A 193 29.56 -9.47 9.02
CA THR A 193 31.03 -9.46 9.02
C THR A 193 31.59 -9.70 10.43
N THR A 194 32.35 -10.79 10.57
CA THR A 194 33.32 -11.01 11.64
C THR A 194 34.64 -10.31 11.26
N PRO A 195 35.38 -9.68 12.19
CA PRO A 195 36.51 -8.82 11.81
C PRO A 195 37.82 -9.61 11.65
N LYS A 196 38.52 -9.41 10.52
CA LYS A 196 39.98 -9.56 10.47
C LYS A 196 40.59 -8.59 9.45
N GLN A 197 41.51 -7.76 9.95
CA GLN A 197 42.35 -6.83 9.20
C GLN A 197 43.11 -7.52 8.06
N THR A 198 43.25 -6.83 6.92
CA THR A 198 44.55 -6.55 6.25
C THR A 198 44.33 -5.47 5.17
N THR A 199 45.24 -4.51 5.12
CA THR A 199 45.42 -3.40 4.17
C THR A 199 45.75 -3.82 2.73
N SER A 200 45.21 -3.13 1.72
CA SER A 200 45.95 -2.47 0.62
C SER A 200 45.03 -1.92 -0.49
N GLN A 201 45.20 -0.61 -0.76
CA GLN A 201 45.09 0.20 -1.99
C GLN A 201 43.97 0.02 -3.04
N SER A 202 43.44 1.19 -3.41
CA SER A 202 42.38 1.59 -4.36
C SER A 202 42.49 1.03 -5.79
N PRO A 203 41.35 0.90 -6.51
CA PRO A 203 41.10 1.83 -7.61
C PRO A 203 39.77 2.59 -7.48
N THR A 204 39.88 3.89 -7.76
CA THR A 204 38.83 4.91 -7.78
C THR A 204 37.69 4.54 -8.71
N THR A 205 36.48 4.38 -8.16
CA THR A 205 35.23 4.33 -8.95
C THR A 205 34.47 5.63 -8.75
N VAL A 206 34.10 6.24 -9.88
CA VAL A 206 33.35 7.50 -9.98
C VAL A 206 31.97 7.34 -9.33
N PRO A 207 31.41 8.36 -8.63
CA PRO A 207 30.12 8.24 -7.99
C PRO A 207 28.99 8.08 -9.02
N ALA A 208 28.20 7.02 -8.88
CA ALA A 208 26.89 6.93 -9.54
C ALA A 208 25.95 8.00 -8.95
N PRO A 209 24.94 8.48 -9.72
CA PRO A 209 24.10 9.60 -9.32
C PRO A 209 23.31 9.25 -8.05
N THR A 210 23.53 10.02 -7.00
CA THR A 210 22.77 9.98 -5.75
C THR A 210 21.29 10.23 -6.05
N SER A 211 20.45 9.21 -5.88
CA SER A 211 19.04 9.39 -5.52
C SER A 211 18.98 10.37 -4.34
N PRO A 212 18.02 11.32 -4.30
CA PRO A 212 17.87 12.18 -3.14
C PRO A 212 17.76 11.32 -1.88
N PRO A 213 18.52 11.64 -0.81
CA PRO A 213 18.51 10.84 0.40
C PRO A 213 17.14 10.91 1.07
N ASN A 214 16.65 9.76 1.55
CA ASN A 214 15.48 9.71 2.44
C ASN A 214 15.67 10.72 3.58
N PRO A 215 14.61 11.42 4.00
CA PRO A 215 14.74 12.44 5.04
C PRO A 215 15.28 11.80 6.34
N ALA A 216 16.22 12.50 6.97
CA ALA A 216 16.80 12.04 8.22
C ALA A 216 15.73 11.97 9.31
N VAL A 217 15.83 10.95 10.18
CA VAL A 217 14.89 10.77 11.29
C VAL A 217 15.12 11.85 12.35
N GLY A 218 14.10 12.66 12.59
CA GLY A 218 14.11 13.61 13.68
C GLY A 218 13.50 13.04 14.95
N LYS A 219 13.85 13.64 16.09
CA LYS A 219 13.34 13.27 17.41
C LYS A 219 12.56 14.45 17.95
N TYR A 220 11.26 14.26 18.13
CA TYR A 220 10.33 15.31 18.52
C TYR A 220 9.61 14.89 19.79
N ASN A 221 9.38 15.86 20.68
CA ASN A 221 8.58 15.65 21.87
C ASN A 221 7.65 16.84 22.11
N VAL A 222 6.58 16.57 22.85
CA VAL A 222 5.69 17.57 23.43
C VAL A 222 5.54 17.25 24.90
N THR A 223 5.89 18.21 25.74
CA THR A 223 5.79 18.10 27.20
C THR A 223 4.63 18.95 27.69
N GLY A 224 3.66 18.31 28.33
CA GLY A 224 2.55 18.96 29.01
C GLY A 224 2.80 19.12 30.51
N PRO A 225 1.79 19.58 31.26
CA PRO A 225 1.90 19.75 32.72
C PRO A 225 2.16 18.43 33.46
N ASN A 226 1.74 17.30 32.89
CA ASN A 226 1.89 15.96 33.48
C ASN A 226 3.09 15.18 32.91
N GLY A 227 4.02 15.87 32.25
CA GLY A 227 5.17 15.25 31.57
C GLY A 227 4.98 15.12 30.06
N THR A 228 5.86 14.34 29.43
CA THR A 228 5.84 14.13 27.98
C THR A 228 4.60 13.34 27.57
N CYS A 229 3.88 13.87 26.59
CA CYS A 229 2.60 13.33 26.12
C CYS A 229 2.58 13.05 24.62
N VAL A 230 3.59 13.53 23.89
CA VAL A 230 3.93 13.05 22.54
C VAL A 230 5.42 12.78 22.49
N LEU A 231 5.79 11.60 22.01
CA LEU A 231 7.17 11.28 21.64
C LEU A 231 7.11 10.68 20.23
N ALA A 232 7.85 11.28 19.29
CA ALA A 232 7.79 10.90 17.89
C ALA A 232 9.17 10.94 17.25
N TYR A 233 9.62 9.81 16.72
CA TYR A 233 10.82 9.70 15.89
C TYR A 233 10.35 9.46 14.47
N MET A 234 10.66 10.36 13.53
CA MET A 234 10.24 10.20 12.13
C MET A 234 11.05 11.08 11.19
N GLY A 235 11.34 10.58 9.99
CA GLY A 235 11.73 11.37 8.84
C GLY A 235 10.49 11.87 8.11
N LEU A 236 10.51 13.11 7.61
CA LEU A 236 9.37 13.73 6.96
C LEU A 236 9.76 14.32 5.61
N GLN A 237 8.95 14.03 4.60
CA GLN A 237 9.00 14.67 3.29
C GLN A 237 7.60 15.17 2.95
N LEU A 238 7.51 16.43 2.58
CA LEU A 238 6.29 17.04 2.10
C LEU A 238 6.33 17.07 0.58
N ASN A 239 5.29 16.52 -0.04
CA ASN A 239 5.13 16.46 -1.48
C ASN A 239 3.88 17.27 -1.84
N ILE A 240 4.06 18.44 -2.46
CA ILE A 240 2.97 19.33 -2.87
C ILE A 240 2.97 19.52 -4.38
N THR A 241 1.84 19.23 -5.01
CA THR A 241 1.62 19.55 -6.42
C THR A 241 0.84 20.87 -6.52
N TYR A 242 1.35 21.83 -7.29
CA TYR A 242 0.78 23.17 -7.38
C TYR A 242 0.72 23.69 -8.82
N GLN A 243 -0.15 24.67 -9.10
CA GLN A 243 -0.19 25.33 -10.41
C GLN A 243 0.86 26.43 -10.50
N GLN A 244 1.64 26.42 -11.58
CA GLN A 244 2.58 27.45 -11.93
C GLN A 244 1.91 28.63 -12.66
N LYS A 245 2.62 29.75 -12.77
CA LYS A 245 2.17 30.95 -13.49
C LYS A 245 1.91 30.72 -14.97
N ASP A 246 2.57 29.73 -15.58
CA ASP A 246 2.39 29.32 -16.98
C ASP A 246 1.29 28.25 -17.16
N GLU A 247 0.46 28.04 -16.13
CA GLU A 247 -0.63 27.06 -16.06
C GLU A 247 -0.20 25.58 -16.11
N LYS A 248 1.10 25.28 -16.05
CA LYS A 248 1.60 23.91 -15.84
C LYS A 248 1.51 23.51 -14.38
N MET A 249 1.48 22.21 -14.12
CA MET A 249 1.64 21.68 -12.76
C MET A 249 3.13 21.62 -12.39
N GLY A 250 3.47 22.14 -11.22
CA GLY A 250 4.77 21.97 -10.56
C GLY A 250 4.65 21.03 -9.37
N LEU A 251 5.81 20.52 -8.94
CA LEU A 251 5.96 19.64 -7.78
C LEU A 251 6.99 20.28 -6.85
N ASP A 252 6.61 20.50 -5.60
CA ASP A 252 7.50 20.92 -4.52
C ASP A 252 7.73 19.72 -3.59
N LEU A 253 8.99 19.32 -3.46
CA LEU A 253 9.40 18.20 -2.63
C LEU A 253 10.32 18.72 -1.53
N LEU A 254 9.79 18.80 -0.31
CA LEU A 254 10.49 19.38 0.83
C LEU A 254 10.81 18.32 1.88
N ASN A 255 12.09 17.96 1.98
CA ASN A 255 12.60 17.14 3.06
C ASN A 255 12.81 17.98 4.33
N PHE A 256 12.22 17.55 5.44
CA PHE A 256 12.46 18.18 6.73
C PHE A 256 13.85 17.83 7.22
N ILE A 257 14.56 18.84 7.73
CA ILE A 257 15.88 18.68 8.32
C ILE A 257 15.72 18.71 9.85
N PRO A 258 15.93 17.60 10.57
CA PRO A 258 15.59 17.51 11.99
C PRO A 258 16.19 18.59 12.89
N HIS A 259 17.47 18.91 12.71
CA HIS A 259 18.18 19.90 13.53
C HIS A 259 17.71 21.35 13.29
N ASN A 260 17.02 21.59 12.17
CA ASN A 260 16.42 22.87 11.82
C ASN A 260 14.89 22.86 11.98
N THR A 261 14.33 21.73 12.43
CA THR A 261 12.89 21.56 12.64
C THR A 261 12.58 21.75 14.11
N THR A 262 11.63 22.63 14.41
CA THR A 262 11.17 22.89 15.79
C THR A 262 9.88 22.12 16.06
N SER A 263 9.83 21.42 17.19
CA SER A 263 8.61 20.78 17.67
C SER A 263 7.92 21.60 18.76
N SER A 264 6.60 21.71 18.66
CA SER A 264 5.73 22.27 19.70
C SER A 264 4.41 21.51 19.70
N GLY A 265 3.52 21.80 20.65
CA GLY A 265 2.27 21.06 20.70
C GLY A 265 1.49 21.31 21.98
N ARG A 266 0.42 20.53 22.13
CA ARG A 266 -0.36 20.45 23.37
C ARG A 266 -1.00 19.09 23.48
N CYS A 267 -1.31 18.69 24.70
CA CYS A 267 -2.05 17.47 24.96
C CYS A 267 -3.19 17.78 25.90
N ASP A 268 -4.36 17.30 25.52
CA ASP A 268 -5.57 17.29 26.32
C ASP A 268 -5.85 15.83 26.72
N ASN A 269 -6.95 15.58 27.44
CA ASN A 269 -7.28 14.24 27.92
C ASN A 269 -7.60 13.25 26.79
N THR A 270 -8.08 13.73 25.65
CA THR A 270 -8.55 12.89 24.52
C THR A 270 -7.91 13.25 23.19
N SER A 271 -7.03 14.25 23.15
CA SER A 271 -6.37 14.70 21.92
C SER A 271 -4.95 15.16 22.20
N ALA A 272 -4.08 15.05 21.19
CA ALA A 272 -2.74 15.59 21.25
C ALA A 272 -2.36 16.21 19.90
N LEU A 273 -1.62 17.31 19.94
CA LEU A 273 -1.12 18.00 18.76
C LEU A 273 0.41 17.97 18.76
N LEU A 274 0.99 17.56 17.65
CA LEU A 274 2.41 17.72 17.35
C LEU A 274 2.56 18.69 16.18
N ASN A 275 3.09 19.87 16.46
CA ASN A 275 3.38 20.89 15.48
C ASN A 275 4.88 20.86 15.15
N LEU A 276 5.21 20.60 13.89
CA LEU A 276 6.57 20.68 13.38
C LEU A 276 6.69 21.87 12.45
N THR A 277 7.64 22.76 12.75
CA THR A 277 7.90 23.94 11.92
C THR A 277 9.34 23.89 11.40
N PHE A 278 9.47 23.93 10.09
CA PHE A 278 10.74 23.95 9.37
C PHE A 278 10.70 25.08 8.34
N GLU A 279 11.58 26.06 8.49
CA GLU A 279 11.58 27.30 7.68
C GLU A 279 10.20 28.00 7.66
N LYS A 280 9.54 28.04 6.49
CA LYS A 280 8.20 28.62 6.28
C LYS A 280 7.09 27.58 6.29
N THR A 281 7.44 26.31 6.49
CA THR A 281 6.52 25.18 6.46
C THR A 281 6.16 24.79 7.88
N ARG A 282 4.86 24.58 8.12
CA ARG A 282 4.32 24.05 9.36
C ARG A 282 3.42 22.86 9.04
N VAL A 283 3.69 21.74 9.72
CA VAL A 283 2.89 20.51 9.68
C VAL A 283 2.37 20.23 11.08
N ILE A 284 1.07 20.02 11.21
CA ILE A 284 0.39 19.73 12.47
C ILE A 284 -0.21 18.33 12.37
N PHE A 285 0.24 17.43 13.23
CA PHE A 285 -0.35 16.11 13.41
C PHE A 285 -1.32 16.16 14.59
N GLN A 286 -2.57 15.78 14.35
CA GLN A 286 -3.63 15.72 15.35
C GLN A 286 -3.94 14.27 15.67
N PHE A 287 -3.67 13.86 16.90
CA PHE A 287 -3.98 12.55 17.43
C PHE A 287 -5.24 12.60 18.29
N ALA A 288 -6.05 11.54 18.22
CA ALA A 288 -7.23 11.36 19.04
C ALA A 288 -7.14 10.04 19.83
N LEU A 289 -7.74 10.03 21.01
CA LEU A 289 -7.90 8.84 21.85
C LEU A 289 -9.29 8.24 21.65
N ASN A 290 -9.35 6.98 21.25
CA ASN A 290 -10.54 6.16 21.41
C ASN A 290 -10.50 5.53 22.80
N ALA A 291 -11.21 6.14 23.75
CA ALA A 291 -11.24 5.70 25.15
C ALA A 291 -11.81 4.28 25.30
N SER A 292 -12.80 3.90 24.49
CA SER A 292 -13.43 2.58 24.57
C SER A 292 -12.50 1.45 24.12
N ALA A 293 -11.62 1.72 23.16
CA ALA A 293 -10.66 0.75 22.65
C ALA A 293 -9.28 0.87 23.32
N GLU A 294 -9.07 1.88 24.16
CA GLU A 294 -7.76 2.28 24.70
C GLU A 294 -6.68 2.40 23.61
N LYS A 295 -7.04 2.97 22.46
CA LYS A 295 -6.13 3.19 21.32
C LYS A 295 -6.07 4.64 20.91
N PHE A 296 -4.88 5.13 20.60
CA PHE A 296 -4.72 6.40 19.91
C PHE A 296 -4.58 6.18 18.40
N PHE A 297 -4.91 7.19 17.60
CA PHE A 297 -4.72 7.19 16.16
C PHE A 297 -4.52 8.62 15.65
N LEU A 298 -3.90 8.76 14.48
CA LEU A 298 -3.82 10.03 13.78
C LEU A 298 -5.20 10.36 13.22
N GLN A 299 -5.84 11.39 13.77
CA GLN A 299 -7.15 11.88 13.33
C GLN A 299 -7.04 12.86 12.17
N GLY A 300 -5.94 13.60 12.09
CA GLY A 300 -5.78 14.58 11.03
C GLY A 300 -4.38 15.14 10.90
N VAL A 301 -4.14 15.76 9.75
CA VAL A 301 -2.92 16.49 9.42
C VAL A 301 -3.29 17.81 8.78
N SER A 302 -2.65 18.89 9.23
CA SER A 302 -2.71 20.21 8.59
C SER A 302 -1.33 20.63 8.12
N VAL A 303 -1.23 21.11 6.89
CA VAL A 303 -0.01 21.63 6.27
C VAL A 303 -0.24 23.10 5.91
N SER A 304 0.73 23.95 6.22
CA SER A 304 0.78 25.32 5.73
C SER A 304 2.21 25.64 5.30
N THR A 305 2.39 26.21 4.11
CA THR A 305 3.72 26.58 3.60
C THR A 305 3.65 27.72 2.57
N THR A 306 4.83 28.23 2.22
CA THR A 306 5.04 29.12 1.09
C THR A 306 5.68 28.35 -0.06
N LEU A 307 4.98 28.23 -1.19
CA LEU A 307 5.43 27.56 -2.39
C LEU A 307 6.53 28.34 -3.14
N PRO A 308 7.26 27.69 -4.06
CA PRO A 308 8.25 28.33 -4.93
C PRO A 308 7.69 29.52 -5.75
N SER A 309 8.58 30.37 -6.26
CA SER A 309 8.20 31.67 -6.87
C SER A 309 7.46 31.54 -8.21
N GLU A 310 7.59 30.39 -8.85
CA GLU A 310 6.89 29.96 -10.05
C GLU A 310 5.41 29.61 -9.78
N ALA A 311 5.04 29.38 -8.52
CA ALA A 311 3.65 29.10 -8.15
C ALA A 311 2.74 30.30 -8.46
N LYS A 312 1.54 29.99 -8.97
CA LYS A 312 0.49 30.97 -9.23
C LYS A 312 0.00 31.60 -7.91
N ASN A 313 -0.16 30.76 -6.88
CA ASN A 313 -0.48 31.17 -5.52
C ASN A 313 0.69 30.80 -4.61
N PRO A 314 1.37 31.76 -3.96
CA PRO A 314 2.55 31.48 -3.16
C PRO A 314 2.23 30.88 -1.78
N LYS A 315 1.00 31.04 -1.28
CA LYS A 315 0.59 30.44 0.00
C LYS A 315 -0.17 29.15 -0.27
N PHE A 316 0.18 28.10 0.47
CA PHE A 316 -0.47 26.81 0.40
C PHE A 316 -0.93 26.36 1.79
N GLU A 317 -2.18 25.94 1.89
CA GLU A 317 -2.76 25.36 3.09
C GLU A 317 -3.59 24.14 2.72
N ALA A 318 -3.44 23.07 3.47
CA ALA A 318 -4.15 21.81 3.27
C ALA A 318 -4.48 21.20 4.64
N THR A 319 -5.63 20.56 4.79
CA THR A 319 -6.01 19.88 6.03
C THR A 319 -6.88 18.68 5.74
N ASN A 320 -6.60 17.57 6.42
CA ASN A 320 -7.44 16.39 6.50
C ASN A 320 -7.71 16.11 7.98
N ASN A 321 -8.98 15.92 8.36
CA ASN A 321 -9.40 15.63 9.73
C ASN A 321 -10.11 14.27 9.86
N SER A 322 -10.02 13.43 8.82
CA SER A 322 -10.73 12.15 8.70
C SER A 322 -9.75 10.98 8.52
N MET A 323 -8.68 10.99 9.31
CA MET A 323 -7.58 10.01 9.27
C MET A 323 -7.75 8.92 10.35
N SER A 324 -7.09 7.77 10.16
CA SER A 324 -7.05 6.66 11.14
C SER A 324 -5.72 5.89 11.19
N GLU A 325 -4.67 6.48 10.61
CA GLU A 325 -3.30 5.98 10.50
C GLU A 325 -2.54 6.07 11.83
N LEU A 326 -1.31 5.53 11.87
CA LEU A 326 -0.41 5.58 13.03
C LEU A 326 -1.07 5.16 14.36
N LYS A 327 -1.85 4.08 14.31
CA LYS A 327 -2.69 3.61 15.41
C LYS A 327 -1.95 2.61 16.32
N ALA A 328 -2.00 2.83 17.63
CA ALA A 328 -1.51 1.86 18.62
C ALA A 328 -2.27 1.97 19.95
N SER A 329 -2.10 0.96 20.81
CA SER A 329 -2.67 0.94 22.15
C SER A 329 -2.00 1.96 23.07
N VAL A 330 -2.75 2.54 24.00
CA VAL A 330 -2.22 3.51 24.97
C VAL A 330 -1.14 2.85 25.83
N GLY A 331 0.04 3.46 25.89
CA GLY A 331 1.22 2.91 26.57
C GLY A 331 2.17 2.13 25.66
N ASN A 332 1.76 1.82 24.43
CA ASN A 332 2.60 1.26 23.38
C ASN A 332 3.01 2.36 22.38
N SER A 333 4.06 2.09 21.61
CA SER A 333 4.48 2.92 20.47
C SER A 333 4.12 2.24 19.16
N TYR A 334 3.53 2.97 18.23
CA TYR A 334 3.42 2.55 16.83
C TYR A 334 4.78 2.68 16.15
N LYS A 335 5.22 1.68 15.36
CA LYS A 335 6.47 1.74 14.61
C LYS A 335 6.28 1.24 13.17
N CYS A 336 6.81 1.99 12.21
CA CYS A 336 6.87 1.58 10.81
C CYS A 336 8.20 2.04 10.19
N SER A 337 9.02 1.08 9.75
CA SER A 337 10.31 1.31 9.09
C SER A 337 10.08 1.66 7.61
N SER A 338 9.07 1.04 7.00
CA SER A 338 8.58 1.36 5.66
C SER A 338 8.05 2.80 5.55
N GLU A 339 8.08 3.36 4.35
CA GLU A 339 7.49 4.68 4.06
C GLU A 339 5.96 4.62 4.14
N GLU A 340 5.36 5.54 4.89
CA GLU A 340 3.91 5.69 5.01
C GLU A 340 3.50 7.04 4.43
N ASN A 341 2.60 7.01 3.44
CA ASN A 341 2.14 8.19 2.71
C ASN A 341 0.83 8.71 3.31
N LEU A 342 0.89 9.82 4.05
CA LEU A 342 -0.28 10.43 4.67
C LEU A 342 -0.89 11.46 3.71
N GLN A 343 -2.03 11.12 3.11
CA GLN A 343 -2.70 12.00 2.15
C GLN A 343 -3.50 13.10 2.85
N VAL A 344 -3.03 14.34 2.73
CA VAL A 344 -3.71 15.51 3.31
C VAL A 344 -4.78 16.02 2.34
N THR A 345 -4.43 16.19 1.06
CA THR A 345 -5.36 16.51 -0.02
C THR A 345 -4.86 15.87 -1.33
N ASP A 346 -5.60 16.02 -2.43
CA ASP A 346 -5.13 15.60 -3.76
C ASP A 346 -3.82 16.30 -4.19
N GLN A 347 -3.52 17.44 -3.58
CA GLN A 347 -2.35 18.26 -3.90
C GLN A 347 -1.24 18.14 -2.86
N ALA A 348 -1.47 17.47 -1.71
CA ALA A 348 -0.50 17.39 -0.63
C ALA A 348 -0.44 16.01 0.01
N LEU A 349 0.75 15.44 0.00
CA LEU A 349 1.13 14.20 0.66
C LEU A 349 2.22 14.49 1.69
N VAL A 350 2.07 13.94 2.89
CA VAL A 350 3.10 13.94 3.92
C VAL A 350 3.64 12.53 4.04
N ASN A 351 4.86 12.32 3.53
CA ASN A 351 5.52 11.03 3.54
C ASN A 351 6.33 10.91 4.83
N VAL A 352 6.08 9.84 5.57
CA VAL A 352 6.71 9.56 6.86
C VAL A 352 7.61 8.34 6.74
N PHE A 353 8.85 8.47 7.19
CA PHE A 353 9.88 7.44 7.07
C PHE A 353 10.37 7.03 8.44
N ASN A 354 10.54 5.73 8.68
CA ASN A 354 11.05 5.18 9.94
C ASN A 354 10.33 5.80 11.15
N VAL A 355 9.00 5.81 11.11
CA VAL A 355 8.17 6.38 12.16
C VAL A 355 8.19 5.47 13.39
N GLN A 356 8.37 6.07 14.55
CA GLN A 356 8.00 5.50 15.83
C GLN A 356 7.33 6.58 16.66
N VAL A 357 6.06 6.39 17.02
CA VAL A 357 5.27 7.42 17.71
C VAL A 357 4.48 6.82 18.87
N GLN A 358 4.41 7.57 19.96
CA GLN A 358 3.62 7.24 21.14
C GLN A 358 2.97 8.49 21.70
N ILE A 359 1.71 8.35 22.08
CA ILE A 359 0.85 9.46 22.53
C ILE A 359 0.27 9.14 23.91
N PHE A 360 -0.01 10.18 24.68
CA PHE A 360 -0.64 10.20 26.02
C PHE A 360 0.23 9.61 27.13
N LYS A 361 0.39 8.29 27.19
CA LYS A 361 1.06 7.60 28.31
C LYS A 361 2.50 7.29 27.93
N ILE A 362 3.46 8.09 28.41
CA ILE A 362 4.90 7.93 28.14
C ILE A 362 5.66 7.93 29.47
N ASP A 363 6.35 6.83 29.75
CA ASP A 363 7.11 6.66 30.99
C ASP A 363 8.58 7.05 30.78
N GLY A 364 9.01 8.14 31.42
CA GLY A 364 10.43 8.54 31.47
C GLY A 364 11.06 8.85 30.11
N ASP A 365 10.30 9.50 29.21
CA ASP A 365 10.71 9.91 27.85
C ASP A 365 11.20 8.78 26.95
N LYS A 366 10.72 7.55 27.21
CA LYS A 366 11.04 6.36 26.42
C LYS A 366 9.78 5.79 25.81
N PHE A 367 9.95 5.18 24.64
CA PHE A 367 8.91 4.37 24.04
C PHE A 367 8.61 3.14 24.90
N GLY A 368 7.33 2.81 25.00
CA GLY A 368 6.83 1.56 25.53
C GLY A 368 6.97 0.42 24.52
N PRO A 369 6.22 -0.68 24.71
CA PRO A 369 6.21 -1.80 23.78
C PRO A 369 5.85 -1.37 22.37
N VAL A 370 6.42 -2.03 21.37
CA VAL A 370 6.24 -1.68 19.96
C VAL A 370 5.07 -2.45 19.35
N GLU A 371 4.15 -1.73 18.70
CA GLU A 371 3.19 -2.25 17.73
C GLU A 371 3.69 -1.90 16.33
N GLU A 372 4.13 -2.90 15.56
CA GLU A 372 4.64 -2.68 14.21
C GLU A 372 3.51 -2.54 13.19
N CYS A 373 3.75 -1.77 12.13
CA CYS A 373 2.82 -1.61 11.03
C CYS A 373 2.70 -2.90 10.20
N LEU A 374 1.54 -3.08 9.55
CA LEU A 374 1.28 -4.23 8.69
C LEU A 374 2.26 -4.33 7.50
N LEU A 375 2.78 -3.19 7.03
CA LEU A 375 3.78 -3.13 5.95
C LEU A 375 5.07 -3.87 6.35
N ASP A 376 5.56 -3.63 7.56
CA ASP A 376 6.78 -4.27 8.07
C ASP A 376 6.52 -5.74 8.46
N GLU A 377 5.36 -6.04 9.05
CA GLU A 377 4.98 -7.41 9.43
C GLU A 377 4.91 -8.35 8.21
N ASN A 378 4.27 -7.89 7.13
CA ASN A 378 4.10 -8.66 5.91
C ASN A 378 5.44 -8.97 5.20
N ASN A 379 6.39 -8.04 5.27
CA ASN A 379 7.70 -8.21 4.65
C ASN A 379 8.52 -9.36 5.28
N MET A 380 8.32 -9.61 6.58
CA MET A 380 8.97 -10.74 7.28
C MET A 380 8.14 -12.02 7.27
N LEU A 381 6.81 -11.93 7.32
CA LEU A 381 5.93 -13.08 7.46
C LEU A 381 5.79 -13.91 6.18
N ILE A 382 5.72 -13.25 5.01
CA ILE A 382 5.56 -13.94 3.71
C ILE A 382 6.74 -14.88 3.41
N PRO A 383 8.02 -14.46 3.51
CA PRO A 383 9.16 -15.35 3.28
C PRO A 383 9.19 -16.57 4.20
N ILE A 384 8.76 -16.44 5.46
CA ILE A 384 8.76 -17.53 6.44
C ILE A 384 7.76 -18.62 6.04
N ILE A 385 6.55 -18.22 5.65
CA ILE A 385 5.51 -19.16 5.21
C ILE A 385 5.94 -19.91 3.95
N VAL A 386 6.51 -19.18 2.97
CA VAL A 386 7.02 -19.79 1.74
C VAL A 386 8.14 -20.78 2.04
N GLY A 387 9.07 -20.42 2.94
CA GLY A 387 10.14 -21.29 3.39
C GLY A 387 9.64 -22.58 4.06
N ALA A 388 8.67 -22.47 4.96
CA ALA A 388 8.08 -23.62 5.65
C ALA A 388 7.34 -24.56 4.67
N ALA A 389 6.59 -23.99 3.72
CA ALA A 389 5.90 -24.77 2.69
C ALA A 389 6.87 -25.54 1.79
N LEU A 390 7.95 -24.89 1.33
CA LEU A 390 8.99 -25.53 0.52
C LEU A 390 9.69 -26.66 1.28
N ALA A 391 10.05 -26.45 2.55
CA ALA A 391 10.65 -27.48 3.38
C ALA A 391 9.71 -28.68 3.59
N GLY A 392 8.42 -28.42 3.84
CA GLY A 392 7.39 -29.46 3.96
C GLY A 392 7.24 -30.29 2.68
N LEU A 393 7.23 -29.63 1.51
CA LEU A 393 7.12 -30.32 0.23
C LEU A 393 8.33 -31.22 -0.05
N VAL A 394 9.55 -30.74 0.23
CA VAL A 394 10.77 -31.54 0.09
C VAL A 394 10.72 -32.78 1.00
N LEU A 395 10.26 -32.63 2.24
CA LEU A 395 10.12 -33.75 3.17
C LEU A 395 9.14 -34.81 2.64
N ILE A 396 7.99 -34.38 2.11
CA ILE A 396 6.98 -35.29 1.53
C ILE A 396 7.57 -36.06 0.35
N VAL A 397 8.29 -35.39 -0.55
CA VAL A 397 8.94 -36.03 -1.71
C VAL A 397 9.98 -37.07 -1.27
N LEU A 398 10.79 -36.76 -0.25
CA LEU A 398 11.77 -37.71 0.30
C LEU A 398 11.11 -38.94 0.91
N ILE A 399 10.02 -38.77 1.68
CA ILE A 399 9.27 -39.89 2.25
C ILE A 399 8.68 -40.76 1.14
N ALA A 400 8.05 -40.15 0.13
CA ALA A 400 7.50 -40.86 -1.02
C ALA A 400 8.57 -41.64 -1.79
N TYR A 401 9.75 -41.04 -2.00
CA TYR A 401 10.89 -41.69 -2.64
C TYR A 401 11.40 -42.90 -1.84
N LEU A 402 11.55 -42.78 -0.52
CA LEU A 402 11.99 -43.87 0.34
C LEU A 402 10.99 -45.04 0.34
N ILE A 403 9.69 -44.75 0.35
CA ILE A 403 8.63 -45.76 0.24
C ILE A 403 8.65 -46.43 -1.14
N GLY A 404 8.78 -45.66 -2.22
CA GLY A 404 8.87 -46.17 -3.59
C GLY A 404 10.10 -47.06 -3.82
N ARG A 405 11.25 -46.63 -3.30
CA ARG A 405 12.50 -47.42 -3.33
C ARG A 405 12.36 -48.72 -2.54
N LYS A 406 11.74 -48.69 -1.37
CA LYS A 406 11.51 -49.91 -0.55
C LYS A 406 10.59 -50.92 -1.27
N ARG A 407 9.61 -50.46 -2.05
CA ARG A 407 8.74 -51.34 -2.85
C ARG A 407 9.41 -51.92 -4.11
N SER A 408 10.34 -51.20 -4.74
CA SER A 408 10.99 -51.67 -5.97
C SER A 408 11.97 -52.84 -5.79
N HIS A 409 12.38 -53.17 -4.56
CA HIS A 409 13.29 -54.30 -4.29
C HIS A 409 12.60 -55.66 -4.07
N ALA A 410 11.26 -55.75 -4.17
CA ALA A 410 10.49 -56.94 -3.76
C ALA A 410 9.84 -57.76 -4.90
N GLY A 411 10.21 -57.57 -6.17
CA GLY A 411 9.45 -58.18 -7.28
C GLY A 411 10.28 -58.58 -8.50
N TYR A 412 11.14 -59.58 -8.36
CA TYR A 412 11.53 -60.42 -9.49
C TYR A 412 11.61 -61.88 -9.02
N GLN A 413 10.49 -62.61 -9.08
CA GLN A 413 10.55 -64.07 -9.19
C GLN A 413 10.55 -64.41 -10.68
N THR A 414 11.65 -65.01 -11.12
CA THR A 414 11.81 -65.65 -12.42
C THR A 414 10.85 -66.83 -12.55
N ILE A 415 10.07 -66.86 -13.63
CA ILE A 415 9.42 -68.07 -14.14
C ILE A 415 10.24 -68.57 -15.32
#